data_AF-A0A7V4T7Q8-F1
#
_entry.id   AF-A0A7V4T7Q8-F1
#
_cell.length_a   1.000
_cell.length_b   1.000
_cell.length_c   1.000
_cell.angle_alpha   90.00
_cell.angle_beta   90.00
_cell.angle_gamma   90.00
#
_symmetry.space_group_name_H-M   'P 1'
#
loop_
_entity.id
_entity.type
_entity.pdbx_description
1 polymer ?
#
loop_
_entity_poly.entity_id
_entity_poly.type
_entity_poly.pdbx_seq_one_letter_code
_entity_poly.pdbx_strand_id
1 'polypeptide(L)'
;MLLNAIIVMAKIKSKNKKAKRKAKLNKRRKKLTADIKKERAEYFFHEALWYWDQMDCEKALTLLLKAWRNDQKNPDMLEAMVDLGFELDRQDLMRKGLLSLYNSGRIKDDRLLILCDLLARDQQYKLALEVAQQLLDMLPEIKVRNKRKIRSNTEKIQQYCQWQLEISQKPTLSRVVPTLK
;
A
#
# COMPACT_ATOMS: atom_id res chain seq x y z
N MET A 1 -51.29 -22.54 -25.67
CA MET A 1 -50.02 -22.48 -24.92
C MET A 1 -49.01 -21.46 -25.48
N LEU A 2 -48.87 -21.29 -26.80
CA LEU A 2 -47.92 -20.37 -27.43
C LEU A 2 -48.08 -18.87 -27.04
N LEU A 3 -49.31 -18.36 -26.92
CA LEU A 3 -49.55 -16.95 -26.60
C LEU A 3 -49.03 -16.55 -25.20
N ASN A 4 -49.22 -17.44 -24.20
CA ASN A 4 -48.74 -17.22 -22.84
C ASN A 4 -47.21 -17.20 -22.78
N ALA A 5 -46.54 -18.06 -23.54
CA ALA A 5 -45.07 -18.07 -23.62
C ALA A 5 -44.53 -16.75 -24.21
N ILE A 6 -45.18 -16.19 -25.24
CA ILE A 6 -44.80 -14.91 -25.85
C ILE A 6 -44.95 -13.75 -24.85
N ILE A 7 -46.06 -13.70 -24.10
CA ILE A 7 -46.30 -12.67 -23.08
C ILE A 7 -45.29 -12.75 -21.93
N VAL A 8 -45.00 -13.97 -21.45
CA VAL A 8 -43.97 -14.20 -20.42
C VAL A 8 -42.59 -13.74 -20.92
N MET A 9 -42.23 -14.10 -22.16
CA MET A 9 -40.95 -13.72 -22.74
C MET A 9 -40.82 -12.21 -22.97
N ALA A 10 -41.89 -11.53 -23.35
CA ALA A 10 -41.94 -10.08 -23.47
C ALA A 10 -41.75 -9.39 -22.10
N LYS A 11 -42.38 -9.90 -21.04
CA LYS A 11 -42.20 -9.42 -19.66
C LYS A 11 -40.75 -9.61 -19.18
N ILE A 12 -40.13 -10.75 -19.48
CA ILE A 12 -38.71 -11.02 -19.16
C ILE A 12 -37.78 -10.06 -19.90
N LYS A 13 -37.99 -9.86 -21.22
CA LYS A 13 -37.20 -8.90 -22.02
C LYS A 13 -37.32 -7.46 -21.49
N SER A 14 -38.52 -7.05 -21.08
CA SER A 14 -38.76 -5.73 -20.48
C SER A 14 -38.06 -5.56 -19.13
N LYS A 15 -38.15 -6.56 -18.23
CA LYS A 15 -37.40 -6.58 -16.95
C LYS A 15 -35.89 -6.51 -17.19
N ASN A 16 -35.36 -7.29 -18.13
CA ASN A 16 -33.94 -7.28 -18.48
C ASN A 16 -33.49 -5.91 -19.04
N LYS A 17 -34.32 -5.26 -19.87
CA LYS A 17 -34.03 -3.91 -20.39
C LYS A 17 -34.00 -2.87 -19.27
N LYS A 18 -34.92 -2.94 -18.30
CA LYS A 18 -34.92 -2.06 -17.11
C LYS A 18 -33.68 -2.30 -16.23
N ALA A 19 -33.31 -3.55 -15.99
CA ALA A 19 -32.11 -3.92 -15.23
C ALA A 19 -30.83 -3.38 -15.89
N LYS A 20 -30.67 -3.57 -17.21
CA LYS A 20 -29.55 -3.02 -18.00
C LYS A 20 -29.47 -1.49 -17.91
N ARG A 21 -30.62 -0.80 -18.01
CA ARG A 21 -30.68 0.67 -17.86
C ARG A 21 -30.23 1.13 -16.47
N LYS A 22 -30.72 0.48 -15.39
CA LYS A 22 -30.32 0.79 -14.01
C LYS A 22 -28.83 0.54 -13.79
N ALA A 23 -28.29 -0.58 -14.30
CA ALA A 23 -26.86 -0.87 -14.24
C ALA A 23 -26.02 0.19 -14.97
N LYS A 24 -26.43 0.65 -16.16
CA LYS A 24 -25.75 1.72 -16.90
C LYS A 24 -25.78 3.06 -16.15
N LEU A 25 -26.92 3.42 -15.56
CA LEU A 25 -27.04 4.64 -14.75
C LEU A 25 -26.14 4.58 -13.51
N ASN A 26 -26.13 3.46 -12.80
CA ASN A 26 -25.26 3.25 -11.64
C ASN A 26 -23.78 3.30 -12.03
N LYS A 27 -23.41 2.71 -13.18
CA LYS A 27 -22.04 2.81 -13.71
C LYS A 27 -21.64 4.26 -14.00
N ARG A 28 -22.53 5.05 -14.61
CA ARG A 28 -22.29 6.49 -14.86
C ARG A 28 -22.14 7.28 -13.57
N ARG A 29 -23.01 7.06 -12.57
CA ARG A 29 -22.92 7.72 -11.27
C ARG A 29 -21.62 7.38 -10.55
N LYS A 30 -21.25 6.09 -10.52
CA LYS A 30 -19.97 5.65 -9.95
C LYS A 30 -18.77 6.30 -10.63
N LYS A 31 -18.81 6.41 -11.96
CA LYS A 31 -17.76 7.09 -12.73
C LYS A 31 -17.68 8.57 -12.33
N LEU A 32 -18.79 9.30 -12.35
CA LEU A 32 -18.83 10.72 -11.97
C LEU A 32 -18.29 10.94 -10.54
N THR A 33 -18.69 10.09 -9.58
CA THR A 33 -18.17 10.18 -8.21
C THR A 33 -16.67 9.91 -8.14
N ALA A 34 -16.15 8.98 -8.95
CA ALA A 34 -14.71 8.71 -9.03
C ALA A 34 -13.96 9.90 -9.65
N ASP A 35 -14.50 10.49 -10.72
CA ASP A 35 -13.93 11.65 -11.40
C ASP A 35 -13.85 12.86 -10.43
N ILE A 36 -14.93 13.16 -9.70
CA ILE A 36 -14.94 14.23 -8.67
C ILE A 36 -13.92 13.97 -7.56
N LYS A 37 -13.75 12.71 -7.12
CA LYS A 37 -12.73 12.38 -6.12
C LYS A 37 -11.33 12.62 -6.68
N LYS A 38 -11.07 12.26 -7.93
CA LYS A 38 -9.78 12.47 -8.58
C LYS A 38 -9.45 13.96 -8.68
N GLU A 39 -10.39 14.78 -9.13
CA GLU A 39 -10.22 16.25 -9.20
C GLU A 39 -9.93 16.85 -7.83
N ARG A 40 -10.64 16.42 -6.78
CA ARG A 40 -10.36 16.85 -5.40
C ARG A 40 -8.99 16.40 -4.92
N ALA A 41 -8.59 15.18 -5.27
CA ALA A 41 -7.28 14.67 -4.91
C ALA A 41 -6.17 15.51 -5.55
N GLU A 42 -6.29 15.80 -6.85
CA GLU A 42 -5.37 16.65 -7.61
C GLU A 42 -5.27 18.05 -7.00
N TYR A 43 -6.41 18.69 -6.70
CA TYR A 43 -6.44 20.00 -6.04
C TYR A 43 -5.64 20.01 -4.73
N PHE A 44 -5.94 19.07 -3.82
CA PHE A 44 -5.23 19.01 -2.53
C PHE A 44 -3.75 18.65 -2.70
N PHE A 45 -3.41 17.87 -3.72
CA PHE A 45 -2.02 17.49 -3.98
C PHE A 45 -1.20 18.69 -4.44
N HIS A 46 -1.72 19.48 -5.39
CA HIS A 46 -1.04 20.70 -5.85
C HIS A 46 -0.88 21.73 -4.72
N GLU A 47 -1.93 21.92 -3.91
CA GLU A 47 -1.83 22.78 -2.72
C GLU A 47 -0.78 22.26 -1.73
N ALA A 48 -0.73 20.94 -1.51
CA ALA A 48 0.28 20.34 -0.63
C ALA A 48 1.71 20.62 -1.10
N LEU A 49 1.97 20.45 -2.41
CA LEU A 49 3.27 20.76 -3.01
C LEU A 49 3.62 22.24 -2.84
N TRP A 50 2.65 23.14 -3.03
CA TRP A 50 2.88 24.57 -2.83
C TRP A 50 3.30 24.91 -1.40
N TYR A 51 2.60 24.37 -0.38
CA TYR A 51 3.00 24.57 1.02
C TYR A 51 4.35 23.93 1.36
N TRP A 52 4.65 22.80 0.73
CA TRP A 52 5.94 22.15 0.89
C TRP A 52 7.07 23.02 0.35
N ASP A 53 6.89 23.64 -0.82
CA ASP A 53 7.84 24.60 -1.39
C ASP A 53 8.01 25.85 -0.49
N GLN A 54 6.99 26.21 0.30
CA GLN A 54 7.07 27.27 1.31
C GLN A 54 7.68 26.80 2.65
N MET A 55 8.20 25.58 2.71
CA MET A 55 8.73 24.94 3.92
C MET A 55 7.71 24.77 5.06
N ASP A 56 6.40 24.84 4.77
CA ASP A 56 5.34 24.53 5.72
C ASP A 56 4.96 23.04 5.62
N CYS A 57 5.88 22.18 6.12
CA CYS A 57 5.80 20.73 5.99
C CYS A 57 4.57 20.13 6.70
N GLU A 58 4.11 20.72 7.82
CA GLU A 58 2.92 20.25 8.55
C GLU A 58 1.63 20.50 7.77
N LYS A 59 1.51 21.67 7.15
CA LYS A 59 0.36 21.99 6.31
C LYS A 59 0.38 21.22 5.00
N ALA A 60 1.56 21.07 4.39
CA ALA A 60 1.77 20.19 3.26
C ALA A 60 1.29 18.77 3.57
N LEU A 61 1.68 18.23 4.73
CA LEU A 61 1.28 16.89 5.16
C LEU A 61 -0.23 16.77 5.32
N THR A 62 -0.85 17.76 5.96
CA THR A 62 -2.30 17.78 6.17
C THR A 62 -3.06 17.74 4.84
N LEU A 63 -2.61 18.51 3.84
CA LEU A 63 -3.22 18.55 2.51
C LEU A 63 -2.93 17.28 1.73
N LEU A 64 -1.72 16.75 1.80
CA LEU A 64 -1.33 15.51 1.14
C LEU A 64 -2.15 14.31 1.64
N LEU A 65 -2.39 14.23 2.95
CA LEU A 65 -3.27 13.19 3.52
C LEU A 65 -4.72 13.35 3.05
N LYS A 66 -5.21 14.58 2.80
CA LYS A 66 -6.53 14.81 2.19
C LYS A 66 -6.55 14.38 0.72
N ALA A 67 -5.49 14.65 -0.04
CA ALA A 67 -5.34 14.20 -1.41
C ALA A 67 -5.40 12.66 -1.48
N TRP A 68 -4.56 11.99 -0.69
CA TRP A 68 -4.48 10.53 -0.62
C TRP A 68 -5.81 9.89 -0.22
N ARG A 69 -6.59 10.49 0.71
CA ARG A 69 -7.92 9.97 1.06
C ARG A 69 -8.91 9.96 -0.12
N ASN A 70 -8.73 10.85 -1.08
CA ASN A 70 -9.58 10.92 -2.28
C ASN A 70 -9.08 9.99 -3.40
N ASP A 71 -7.76 9.83 -3.55
CA ASP A 71 -7.14 8.88 -4.48
C ASP A 71 -5.96 8.11 -3.86
N GLN A 72 -6.26 6.97 -3.24
CA GLN A 72 -5.29 6.18 -2.47
C GLN A 72 -4.27 5.42 -3.33
N LYS A 73 -4.52 5.30 -4.63
CA LYS A 73 -3.70 4.51 -5.56
C LYS A 73 -2.79 5.38 -6.44
N ASN A 74 -2.84 6.69 -6.25
CA ASN A 74 -1.99 7.61 -6.98
C ASN A 74 -0.53 7.45 -6.51
N PRO A 75 0.40 7.06 -7.40
CA PRO A 75 1.78 6.79 -7.02
C PRO A 75 2.52 8.08 -6.64
N ASP A 76 2.21 9.21 -7.28
CA ASP A 76 2.88 10.48 -7.02
C ASP A 76 2.55 10.99 -5.62
N MET A 77 1.29 10.85 -5.18
CA MET A 77 0.87 11.18 -3.82
C MET A 77 1.52 10.26 -2.78
N LEU A 78 1.72 8.98 -3.11
CA LEU A 78 2.39 8.03 -2.22
C LEU A 78 3.88 8.33 -2.12
N GLU A 79 4.57 8.64 -3.22
CA GLU A 79 5.98 9.06 -3.22
C GLU A 79 6.16 10.35 -2.41
N ALA A 80 5.34 11.37 -2.65
CA ALA A 80 5.37 12.60 -1.86
C ALA A 80 5.14 12.33 -0.35
N MET A 81 4.30 11.36 -0.01
CA MET A 81 4.06 11.00 1.39
C MET A 81 5.27 10.31 2.03
N VAL A 82 6.03 9.55 1.24
CA VAL A 82 7.30 8.96 1.69
C VAL A 82 8.34 10.05 1.92
N ASP A 83 8.48 10.99 0.98
CA ASP A 83 9.47 12.06 1.08
C ASP A 83 9.18 13.02 2.22
N LEU A 84 7.94 13.48 2.35
CA LEU A 84 7.54 14.34 3.45
C LEU A 84 7.60 13.60 4.80
N GLY A 85 7.33 12.28 4.80
CA GLY A 85 7.53 11.43 5.96
C GLY A 85 9.00 11.35 6.37
N PHE A 86 9.93 11.34 5.43
CA PHE A 86 11.36 11.39 5.71
C PHE A 86 11.77 12.73 6.31
N GLU A 87 11.32 13.85 5.74
CA GLU A 87 11.63 15.19 6.25
C GLU A 87 11.11 15.43 7.68
N LEU A 88 9.95 14.88 8.01
CA LEU A 88 9.32 15.01 9.33
C LEU A 88 9.74 13.93 10.34
N ASP A 89 10.67 13.03 9.98
CA ASP A 89 11.04 11.82 10.75
C ASP A 89 9.82 10.96 11.15
N ARG A 90 8.84 10.90 10.26
CA ARG A 90 7.58 10.13 10.41
C ARG A 90 7.66 8.79 9.70
N GLN A 91 8.33 7.85 10.34
CA GLN A 91 8.52 6.47 9.83
C GLN A 91 7.19 5.74 9.56
N ASP A 92 6.13 6.06 10.28
CA ASP A 92 4.79 5.51 10.06
C ASP A 92 4.22 5.92 8.69
N LEU A 93 4.43 7.17 8.28
CA LEU A 93 4.02 7.68 6.98
C LEU A 93 4.87 7.09 5.86
N MET A 94 6.19 7.05 6.04
CA MET A 94 7.11 6.43 5.09
C MET A 94 6.72 4.98 4.82
N ARG A 95 6.56 4.18 5.88
CA ARG A 95 6.18 2.77 5.77
C ARG A 95 4.86 2.62 5.04
N LYS A 96 3.85 3.42 5.39
CA LYS A 96 2.53 3.34 4.74
C LYS A 96 2.60 3.65 3.24
N GLY A 97 3.37 4.67 2.86
CA GLY A 97 3.57 5.05 1.46
C GLY A 97 4.30 3.97 0.69
N LEU A 98 5.46 3.54 1.20
CA LEU A 98 6.31 2.51 0.62
C LEU A 98 5.58 1.18 0.48
N LEU A 99 4.85 0.74 1.51
CA LEU A 99 4.09 -0.51 1.47
C LEU A 99 2.96 -0.45 0.43
N SER A 100 2.31 0.70 0.27
CA SER A 100 1.27 0.89 -0.76
C SER A 100 1.86 0.87 -2.17
N LEU A 101 3.05 1.46 -2.36
CA LEU A 101 3.79 1.40 -3.61
C LEU A 101 4.26 -0.02 -3.93
N TYR A 102 4.77 -0.75 -2.93
CA TYR A 102 5.20 -2.14 -3.04
C TYR A 102 4.03 -3.05 -3.44
N ASN A 103 2.91 -2.97 -2.72
CA ASN A 103 1.71 -3.77 -3.00
C ASN A 103 1.07 -3.47 -4.36
N SER A 104 1.35 -2.30 -4.94
CA SER A 104 0.87 -1.93 -6.28
C SER A 104 1.89 -2.19 -7.39
N GLY A 105 3.07 -2.73 -7.07
CA GLY A 105 4.14 -3.00 -8.03
C GLY A 105 4.79 -1.74 -8.62
N ARG A 106 4.72 -0.62 -7.91
CA ARG A 106 5.20 0.70 -8.37
C ARG A 106 6.34 1.26 -7.53
N ILE A 107 6.82 0.51 -6.55
CA ILE A 107 7.96 0.92 -5.73
C ILE A 107 9.22 0.97 -6.59
N LYS A 108 10.04 2.01 -6.38
CA LYS A 108 11.35 2.13 -6.99
C LYS A 108 12.39 1.28 -6.24
N ASP A 109 13.42 0.84 -6.95
CA ASP A 109 14.47 -0.04 -6.43
C ASP A 109 15.20 0.54 -5.19
N ASP A 110 15.48 1.84 -5.20
CA ASP A 110 16.12 2.57 -4.10
C ASP A 110 15.22 2.67 -2.86
N ARG A 111 13.92 2.81 -3.06
CA ARG A 111 12.89 2.83 -2.01
C ARG A 111 12.67 1.46 -1.39
N LEU A 112 12.91 0.37 -2.13
CA LEU A 112 12.78 -0.99 -1.61
C LEU A 112 13.73 -1.27 -0.45
N LEU A 113 14.95 -0.71 -0.50
CA LEU A 113 15.91 -0.78 0.59
C LEU A 113 15.36 -0.15 1.88
N ILE A 114 14.74 1.03 1.77
CA ILE A 114 14.15 1.75 2.91
C ILE A 114 12.99 0.95 3.49
N LEU A 115 12.13 0.39 2.62
CA LEU A 115 11.00 -0.43 3.06
C LEU A 115 11.48 -1.67 3.84
N CYS A 116 12.52 -2.36 3.37
CA CYS A 116 13.07 -3.55 4.02
C CYS A 116 13.45 -3.28 5.48
N ASP A 117 14.17 -2.18 5.74
CA ASP A 117 14.59 -1.79 7.09
C ASP A 117 13.40 -1.40 7.98
N LEU A 118 12.47 -0.59 7.45
CA LEU A 118 11.28 -0.15 8.19
C LEU A 118 10.38 -1.33 8.60
N LEU A 119 10.21 -2.33 7.74
CA LEU A 119 9.42 -3.51 8.05
C LEU A 119 10.04 -4.36 9.17
N ALA A 120 11.36 -4.52 9.16
CA ALA A 120 12.06 -5.26 10.20
C ALA A 120 11.93 -4.57 11.57
N ARG A 121 12.02 -3.23 11.60
CA ARG A 121 11.82 -2.43 12.84
C ARG A 121 10.39 -2.50 13.35
N ASP A 122 9.41 -2.54 12.45
CA ASP A 122 7.98 -2.66 12.79
C ASP A 122 7.54 -4.11 13.09
N GLN A 123 8.50 -5.03 13.24
CA GLN A 123 8.27 -6.45 13.55
C GLN A 123 7.45 -7.21 12.49
N GLN A 124 7.36 -6.67 11.28
CA GLN A 124 6.71 -7.33 10.15
C GLN A 124 7.68 -8.32 9.49
N TYR A 125 8.23 -9.23 10.29
CA TYR A 125 9.39 -10.05 9.92
C TYR A 125 9.16 -10.90 8.66
N LYS A 126 7.96 -11.46 8.48
CA LYS A 126 7.65 -12.26 7.28
C LYS A 126 7.75 -11.44 6.00
N LEU A 127 7.11 -10.27 6.00
CA LEU A 127 7.13 -9.38 4.84
C LEU A 127 8.52 -8.77 4.64
N ALA A 128 9.23 -8.45 5.73
CA ALA A 128 10.61 -8.00 5.67
C ALA A 128 11.52 -9.04 4.99
N LEU A 129 11.33 -10.34 5.25
CA LEU A 129 12.06 -11.42 4.58
C LEU A 129 11.76 -11.50 3.09
N GLU A 130 10.49 -11.41 2.71
CA GLU A 130 10.08 -11.40 1.30
C GLU A 130 10.74 -10.23 0.54
N VAL A 131 10.67 -9.03 1.11
CA VAL A 131 11.28 -7.82 0.54
C VAL A 131 12.82 -7.93 0.51
N ALA A 132 13.43 -8.47 1.57
CA ALA A 132 14.87 -8.68 1.63
C ALA A 132 15.36 -9.64 0.54
N GLN A 133 14.64 -10.74 0.31
CA GLN A 133 14.98 -11.70 -0.75
C GLN A 133 14.87 -11.04 -2.12
N GLN A 134 13.75 -10.37 -2.41
CA GLN A 134 13.58 -9.64 -3.66
C GLN A 134 14.71 -8.64 -3.90
N LEU A 135 15.08 -7.88 -2.86
CA LEU A 135 16.16 -6.91 -2.93
C LEU A 135 17.51 -7.57 -3.25
N LEU A 136 17.84 -8.70 -2.61
CA LEU A 136 19.08 -9.43 -2.87
C LEU A 136 19.15 -9.96 -4.31
N ASP A 137 18.03 -10.44 -4.85
CA ASP A 137 17.92 -10.98 -6.20
C ASP A 137 18.13 -9.90 -7.26
N MET A 138 17.56 -8.71 -7.06
CA MET A 138 17.67 -7.59 -8.02
C MET A 138 18.92 -6.72 -7.83
N LEU A 139 19.58 -6.75 -6.66
CA LEU A 139 20.76 -5.92 -6.35
C LEU A 139 21.91 -5.98 -7.39
N PRO A 140 22.22 -7.13 -8.02
CA PRO A 140 23.20 -7.20 -9.10
C PRO A 140 22.87 -6.24 -10.27
N GLU A 141 21.60 -6.02 -10.55
CA GLU A 141 21.09 -5.27 -11.71
C GLU A 141 20.90 -3.77 -11.42
N ILE A 142 20.52 -3.41 -10.19
CA ILE A 142 20.23 -2.00 -9.84
C ILE A 142 21.50 -1.14 -9.91
N LYS A 143 21.41 0.07 -10.49
CA LYS A 143 22.51 1.06 -10.52
C LYS A 143 22.65 1.86 -9.22
N VAL A 144 22.97 1.20 -8.12
CA VAL A 144 23.23 1.84 -6.81
C VAL A 144 24.70 1.80 -6.41
N ARG A 145 25.15 2.86 -5.74
CA ARG A 145 26.47 2.89 -5.07
C ARG A 145 26.43 1.97 -3.84
N ASN A 146 27.61 1.52 -3.39
CA ASN A 146 27.75 0.74 -2.15
C ASN A 146 27.00 -0.62 -2.12
N LYS A 147 26.82 -1.30 -3.27
CA LYS A 147 26.14 -2.61 -3.36
C LYS A 147 26.57 -3.62 -2.29
N ARG A 148 27.88 -3.70 -2.00
CA ARG A 148 28.42 -4.61 -0.99
C ARG A 148 27.86 -4.32 0.42
N LYS A 149 27.75 -3.04 0.78
CA LYS A 149 27.17 -2.61 2.07
C LYS A 149 25.67 -2.89 2.10
N ILE A 150 24.97 -2.60 1.00
CA ILE A 150 23.54 -2.89 0.87
C ILE A 150 23.29 -4.39 1.07
N ARG A 151 24.00 -5.25 0.32
CA ARG A 151 23.91 -6.71 0.46
C ARG A 151 24.13 -7.16 1.91
N SER A 152 25.23 -6.73 2.52
CA SER A 152 25.54 -7.14 3.90
C SER A 152 24.48 -6.67 4.91
N ASN A 153 23.92 -5.48 4.73
CA ASN A 153 22.84 -4.99 5.59
C ASN A 153 21.54 -5.79 5.38
N THR A 154 21.19 -6.09 4.13
CA THR A 154 20.00 -6.89 3.80
C THR A 154 20.11 -8.32 4.34
N GLU A 155 21.28 -8.96 4.22
CA GLU A 155 21.55 -10.28 4.81
C GLU A 155 21.41 -10.26 6.34
N LYS A 156 21.89 -9.21 7.01
CA LYS A 156 21.70 -9.04 8.46
C LYS A 156 20.23 -8.90 8.84
N ILE A 157 19.45 -8.12 8.07
CA ILE A 157 18.00 -7.99 8.27
C ILE A 157 17.34 -9.36 8.09
N GLN A 158 17.72 -10.12 7.06
CA GLN A 158 17.19 -11.45 6.80
C GLN A 158 17.46 -12.41 7.97
N GLN A 159 18.71 -12.48 8.45
CA GLN A 159 19.09 -13.29 9.60
C GLN A 159 18.31 -12.88 10.87
N TYR A 160 18.21 -11.57 11.13
CA TYR A 160 17.46 -11.05 12.27
C TYR A 160 15.98 -11.45 12.22
N CYS A 161 15.32 -11.26 11.07
CA CYS A 161 13.92 -11.61 10.90
C CYS A 161 13.66 -13.13 10.98
N GLN A 162 14.55 -13.96 10.43
CA GLN A 162 14.48 -15.43 10.58
C GLN A 162 14.55 -15.83 12.06
N TRP A 163 15.56 -15.31 12.78
CA TRP A 163 15.74 -15.59 14.19
C TRP A 163 14.52 -15.18 15.04
N GLN A 164 13.93 -14.01 14.78
CA GLN A 164 12.72 -13.55 15.47
C GLN A 164 11.52 -14.47 15.24
N LEU A 165 11.36 -14.97 14.00
CA LEU A 165 10.28 -15.90 13.67
C LEU A 165 10.48 -17.27 14.34
N GLU A 166 11.72 -17.77 14.40
CA GLU A 166 12.05 -19.02 15.10
C GLU A 166 11.75 -18.93 16.61
N ILE A 167 12.10 -17.81 17.25
CA ILE A 167 11.78 -17.58 18.66
C ILE A 167 10.27 -17.54 18.87
N SER A 168 9.55 -16.83 18.00
CA SER A 168 8.09 -16.68 18.11
C SER A 168 7.34 -18.00 17.89
N GLN A 169 7.96 -18.96 17.18
CA GLN A 169 7.38 -20.27 16.88
C GLN A 169 7.70 -21.35 17.91
N LYS A 170 8.75 -21.17 18.73
CA LYS A 170 9.06 -22.11 19.81
C LYS A 170 7.97 -21.98 20.88
N PRO A 171 7.20 -23.05 21.18
CA PRO A 171 6.28 -23.02 22.29
C PRO A 171 7.09 -22.74 23.54
N THR A 172 6.68 -21.74 24.32
CA THR A 172 7.18 -21.56 25.68
C THR A 172 6.94 -22.89 26.39
N LEU A 173 8.01 -23.67 26.62
CA LEU A 173 7.93 -24.93 27.35
C LEU A 173 7.13 -24.64 28.61
N SER A 174 5.99 -25.33 28.73
CA SER A 174 5.07 -25.24 29.85
C SER A 174 5.88 -25.15 31.13
N ARG A 175 5.61 -24.14 31.96
CA ARG A 175 5.97 -24.15 33.37
C ARG A 175 5.38 -25.45 33.96
N VAL A 176 6.19 -26.50 33.99
CA VAL A 176 5.92 -27.66 34.83
C VAL A 176 6.12 -27.13 36.24
N VAL A 177 5.03 -26.74 36.88
CA VAL A 177 5.03 -26.41 38.30
C VAL A 177 5.36 -27.71 39.04
N PRO A 178 6.48 -27.79 39.77
CA PRO A 178 6.74 -28.96 40.60
C PRO A 178 5.71 -28.93 41.73
N THR A 179 4.75 -29.85 41.70
CA THR A 179 3.95 -30.17 42.89
C THR A 179 4.89 -30.80 43.91
N LEU A 180 5.33 -30.01 44.88
CA LEU A 180 5.98 -30.50 46.09
C LEU A 180 4.90 -31.23 46.92
N LYS A 181 5.18 -32.50 47.22
CA LYS A 181 4.44 -33.32 48.19
C LYS A 181 4.83 -32.94 49.61
#